data_AF-A0A3E0L917-F1
#
_entry.id   AF-A0A3E0L917-F1
#
_cell.length_a   1.000
_cell.length_b   1.000
_cell.length_c   1.000
_cell.angle_alpha   90.00
_cell.angle_beta   90.00
_cell.angle_gamma   90.00
#
_symmetry.space_group_name_H-M   'P 1'
#
loop_
_entity.id
_entity.type
_entity.pdbx_description
1 polymer ?
#
loop_
_entity_poly.entity_id
_entity_poly.type
_entity_poly.pdbx_seq_one_letter_code
_entity_poly.pdbx_strand_id
1 'polypeptide(L)'
;MTATIEDIREILKELAQSQQELSQSQQELSQSQQELSQSQQELSQAQKETDKQIKETDKQINRVSKQIGELGNRLGEFVEWQVRPAVVRLFQERGIDVHEFHPGISVKRDNEGLEIDLLVVNDTDAILVEVKSKLTQRDVDEHLQRLAKFKRLMPRFRDVKALGAVAAMIVPDEVASYGCRQGLFVLVQSGENVIILNDAEFTPRVW
;
A
#
# COMPACT_ATOMS: atom_id res chain seq x y z
N MET A 1 0.61 -85.44 37.68
CA MET A 1 0.77 -84.47 38.79
C MET A 1 -0.61 -83.90 39.08
N THR A 2 -1.25 -84.38 40.14
CA THR A 2 -2.57 -83.92 40.58
C THR A 2 -2.37 -82.65 41.40
N ALA A 3 -2.93 -81.53 40.95
CA ALA A 3 -2.94 -80.29 41.72
C ALA A 3 -3.52 -80.56 43.11
N THR A 4 -2.81 -80.10 44.14
CA THR A 4 -3.28 -80.23 45.52
C THR A 4 -4.34 -79.17 45.81
N ILE A 5 -5.18 -79.39 46.83
CA ILE A 5 -6.22 -78.42 47.22
C ILE A 5 -5.61 -77.05 47.56
N GLU A 6 -4.37 -77.02 48.05
CA GLU A 6 -3.63 -75.80 48.35
C GLU A 6 -3.29 -75.00 47.08
N ASP A 7 -2.82 -75.67 46.01
CA ASP A 7 -2.52 -75.05 44.71
C ASP A 7 -3.78 -74.39 44.11
N ILE A 8 -4.94 -75.05 44.21
CA ILE A 8 -6.23 -74.50 43.73
C ILE A 8 -6.62 -73.26 44.54
N ARG A 9 -6.36 -73.25 45.85
CA ARG A 9 -6.69 -72.14 46.75
C ARG A 9 -5.84 -70.91 46.46
N GLU A 10 -4.57 -71.12 46.14
CA GLU A 10 -3.62 -70.07 45.79
C GLU A 10 -3.99 -69.41 44.45
N ILE A 11 -4.30 -70.22 43.42
CA ILE A 11 -4.79 -69.74 42.12
C ILE A 11 -6.09 -68.93 42.25
N LEU A 12 -7.04 -69.36 43.08
CA LEU A 12 -8.28 -68.61 43.31
C LEU A 12 -8.03 -67.26 43.99
N LYS A 13 -7.00 -67.17 44.84
CA LYS A 13 -6.62 -65.94 45.54
C LYS A 13 -5.96 -64.96 44.57
N GLU A 14 -5.06 -65.44 43.71
CA GLU A 14 -4.44 -64.66 42.64
C GLU A 14 -5.47 -64.18 41.62
N LEU A 15 -6.43 -65.04 41.24
CA LEU A 15 -7.51 -64.66 40.32
C LEU A 15 -8.41 -63.58 40.93
N ALA A 16 -8.74 -63.67 42.22
CA ALA A 16 -9.53 -62.65 42.91
C ALA A 16 -8.79 -61.31 42.98
N GLN A 17 -7.48 -61.33 43.24
CA GLN A 17 -6.64 -60.14 43.25
C GLN A 17 -6.53 -59.52 41.85
N SER A 18 -6.29 -60.34 40.82
CA SER A 18 -6.25 -59.90 39.42
C SER A 18 -7.58 -59.29 38.96
N GLN A 19 -8.71 -59.85 39.39
CA GLN A 19 -10.03 -59.26 39.11
C GLN A 19 -10.22 -57.90 39.77
N GLN A 20 -9.74 -57.74 41.01
CA GLN A 20 -9.81 -56.47 41.73
C GLN A 20 -8.94 -55.39 41.06
N GLU A 21 -7.71 -55.73 40.68
CA GLU A 21 -6.79 -54.84 39.95
C GLU A 21 -7.36 -54.45 38.58
N LEU A 22 -7.96 -55.40 37.86
CA LEU A 22 -8.62 -55.14 36.58
C LEU A 22 -9.81 -54.18 36.74
N SER A 23 -10.61 -54.35 37.79
CA SER A 23 -11.74 -53.47 38.10
C SER A 23 -11.30 -52.04 38.39
N GLN A 24 -10.22 -51.88 39.18
CA GLN A 24 -9.63 -50.57 39.46
C GLN A 24 -9.09 -49.91 38.18
N SER A 25 -8.35 -50.67 37.36
CA SER A 25 -7.81 -50.17 36.10
C SER A 25 -8.90 -49.76 35.11
N GLN A 26 -10.02 -50.50 35.04
CA GLN A 26 -11.18 -50.11 34.23
C GLN A 26 -11.82 -48.82 34.72
N GLN A 27 -11.91 -48.63 36.04
CA GLN A 27 -12.46 -47.41 36.61
C GLN A 27 -11.59 -46.19 36.32
N GLU A 28 -10.27 -46.31 36.48
CA GLU A 28 -9.30 -45.25 36.13
C GLU A 28 -9.34 -44.91 34.64
N LEU A 29 -9.40 -45.94 33.78
CA LEU A 29 -9.52 -45.74 32.33
C LEU A 29 -10.82 -45.00 31.97
N SER A 30 -11.93 -45.34 32.61
CA SER A 30 -13.22 -44.66 32.39
C SER A 30 -13.17 -43.19 32.82
N GLN A 31 -12.50 -42.88 33.94
CA GLN A 31 -12.31 -41.50 34.38
C GLN A 31 -11.43 -40.72 33.41
N SER A 32 -10.31 -41.30 33.00
CA SER A 32 -9.39 -40.66 32.04
C SER A 32 -10.05 -40.41 30.68
N GLN A 33 -10.91 -41.33 30.20
CA GLN A 33 -11.69 -41.12 28.97
C GLN A 33 -12.70 -39.97 29.11
N GLN A 34 -13.34 -39.84 30.27
CA GLN A 34 -14.29 -38.76 30.54
C GLN A 34 -13.58 -37.40 30.57
N GLU A 35 -12.44 -37.31 31.26
CA GLU A 35 -11.61 -36.10 31.30
C GLU A 35 -11.09 -35.71 29.91
N LEU A 36 -10.64 -36.70 29.12
CA LEU A 36 -10.18 -36.46 27.75
C LEU A 36 -11.32 -35.94 26.87
N SER A 37 -12.52 -36.51 26.98
CA SER A 37 -13.69 -36.05 26.23
C SER A 37 -14.07 -34.62 26.59
N GLN A 38 -14.00 -34.25 27.87
CA GLN A 38 -14.27 -32.89 28.32
C GLN A 38 -13.20 -31.91 27.79
N SER A 39 -11.92 -32.27 27.89
CA SER A 39 -10.82 -31.46 27.39
C SER A 39 -10.90 -31.24 25.87
N GLN A 40 -11.28 -32.28 25.10
CA GLN A 40 -11.50 -32.16 23.66
C GLN A 40 -12.67 -31.22 23.33
N GLN A 41 -13.75 -31.25 24.12
CA GLN A 41 -14.89 -30.36 23.93
C GLN A 41 -14.53 -28.89 24.22
N GLU A 42 -13.80 -28.64 25.31
CA GLU A 42 -13.29 -27.31 25.67
C GLU A 42 -12.33 -26.78 24.59
N LEU A 43 -11.41 -27.61 24.10
CA LEU A 43 -10.49 -27.26 23.02
C LEU A 43 -11.24 -26.91 21.73
N SER A 44 -12.27 -27.69 21.37
CA SER A 44 -13.10 -27.41 20.19
C SER A 44 -13.84 -26.08 20.31
N GLN A 45 -14.34 -25.74 21.50
CA GLN A 45 -14.98 -24.45 21.75
C GLN A 45 -13.98 -23.30 21.67
N ALA A 46 -12.81 -23.44 22.29
CA ALA A 46 -11.74 -22.45 22.23
C ALA A 46 -11.25 -22.20 20.79
N GLN A 47 -11.13 -23.26 19.98
CA GLN A 47 -10.78 -23.16 18.56
C GLN A 47 -11.85 -22.39 17.77
N LYS A 48 -13.14 -22.73 17.96
CA LYS A 48 -14.25 -22.01 17.31
C LYS A 48 -14.29 -20.53 17.67
N GLU A 49 -14.01 -20.20 18.93
CA GLU A 49 -13.97 -18.81 19.37
C GLU A 49 -12.77 -18.07 18.79
N THR A 50 -11.61 -18.73 18.75
CA THR A 50 -10.40 -18.20 18.09
C THR A 50 -10.65 -17.94 16.60
N ASP A 51 -11.28 -18.88 15.89
CA ASP A 51 -11.63 -18.71 14.47
C ASP A 51 -12.56 -17.52 14.23
N LYS A 52 -13.50 -17.25 15.14
CA LYS A 52 -14.37 -16.07 15.06
C LYS A 52 -13.58 -14.79 15.29
N GLN A 53 -12.73 -14.77 16.31
CA GLN A 53 -11.89 -13.61 16.62
C GLN A 53 -10.96 -13.29 15.44
N ILE A 54 -10.30 -14.29 14.85
CA ILE A 54 -9.46 -14.10 13.66
C ILE A 54 -10.27 -13.48 12.51
N LYS A 55 -11.46 -14.03 12.20
CA LYS A 55 -12.32 -13.49 11.15
C LYS A 55 -12.77 -12.05 11.42
N GLU A 56 -12.99 -11.70 12.67
CA GLU A 56 -13.34 -10.33 13.06
C GLU A 56 -12.14 -9.38 12.94
N THR A 57 -10.97 -9.81 13.39
CA THR A 57 -9.71 -9.07 13.23
C THR A 57 -9.39 -8.85 11.75
N ASP A 58 -9.53 -9.86 10.89
CA ASP A 58 -9.32 -9.72 9.44
C ASP A 58 -10.26 -8.66 8.84
N LYS A 59 -11.53 -8.63 9.27
CA LYS A 59 -12.48 -7.60 8.83
C LYS A 59 -12.07 -6.21 9.31
N GLN A 60 -11.57 -6.09 10.54
CA GLN A 60 -11.09 -4.81 11.07
C GLN A 60 -9.84 -4.32 10.32
N ILE A 61 -8.87 -5.21 10.09
CA ILE A 61 -7.66 -4.90 9.31
C ILE A 61 -8.05 -4.41 7.91
N ASN A 62 -8.92 -5.14 7.21
CA ASN A 62 -9.36 -4.74 5.87
C ASN A 62 -10.05 -3.36 5.85
N ARG A 63 -10.85 -3.04 6.88
CA ARG A 63 -11.47 -1.70 7.01
C ARG A 63 -10.42 -0.62 7.22
N VAL A 64 -9.46 -0.85 8.12
CA VAL A 64 -8.38 0.10 8.41
C VAL A 64 -7.51 0.31 7.18
N SER A 65 -7.11 -0.76 6.47
CA SER A 65 -6.35 -0.67 5.22
C SER A 65 -7.07 0.17 4.16
N LYS A 66 -8.40 0.00 4.02
CA LYS A 66 -9.21 0.82 3.11
C LYS A 66 -9.21 2.30 3.51
N GLN A 67 -9.43 2.60 4.80
CA GLN A 67 -9.42 3.97 5.30
C GLN A 67 -8.05 4.66 5.14
N ILE A 68 -6.96 3.93 5.35
CA ILE A 68 -5.60 4.44 5.10
C ILE A 68 -5.41 4.76 3.61
N GLY A 69 -5.87 3.90 2.71
CA GLY A 69 -5.84 4.16 1.27
C GLY A 69 -6.64 5.42 0.88
N GLU A 70 -7.85 5.56 1.41
CA GLU A 70 -8.69 6.75 1.19
C GLU A 70 -8.02 8.03 1.72
N LEU A 71 -7.36 7.96 2.87
CA LEU A 71 -6.60 9.09 3.42
C LEU A 71 -5.41 9.47 2.53
N GLY A 72 -4.69 8.48 2.00
CA GLY A 72 -3.60 8.68 1.05
C GLY A 72 -4.06 9.41 -0.21
N ASN A 73 -5.21 9.00 -0.78
CA ASN A 73 -5.79 9.66 -1.95
C ASN A 73 -6.16 11.12 -1.65
N ARG A 74 -6.81 11.38 -0.51
CA ARG A 74 -7.18 12.75 -0.09
C ARG A 74 -5.96 13.64 0.14
N LEU A 75 -4.85 13.07 0.63
CA LEU A 75 -3.59 13.81 0.76
C LEU A 75 -3.03 14.16 -0.63
N GLY A 76 -3.09 13.24 -1.60
CA GLY A 76 -2.72 13.52 -2.98
C GLY A 76 -3.52 14.68 -3.58
N GLU A 77 -4.85 14.63 -3.48
CA GLU A 77 -5.74 15.71 -3.91
C GLU A 77 -5.40 17.04 -3.23
N PHE A 78 -5.16 17.04 -1.92
CA PHE A 78 -4.82 18.24 -1.17
C PHE A 78 -3.53 18.91 -1.66
N VAL A 79 -2.49 18.13 -1.96
CA VAL A 79 -1.23 18.67 -2.50
C VAL A 79 -1.46 19.23 -3.89
N GLU A 80 -2.24 18.55 -4.73
CA GLU A 80 -2.62 19.07 -6.04
C GLU A 80 -3.32 20.44 -5.92
N TRP A 81 -4.34 20.55 -5.07
CA TRP A 81 -5.07 21.80 -4.82
C TRP A 81 -4.19 22.96 -4.37
N GLN A 82 -3.09 22.71 -3.66
CA GLN A 82 -2.14 23.76 -3.28
C GLN A 82 -1.28 24.24 -4.45
N VAL A 83 -0.95 23.35 -5.40
CA VAL A 83 -0.13 23.68 -6.58
C VAL A 83 -0.96 24.44 -7.63
N ARG A 84 -2.22 24.05 -7.84
CA ARG A 84 -3.13 24.63 -8.85
C ARG A 84 -3.16 26.16 -8.91
N PRO A 85 -3.37 26.91 -7.80
CA PRO A 85 -3.46 28.37 -7.87
C PRO A 85 -2.13 29.07 -8.14
N ALA A 86 -1.00 28.39 -7.88
CA ALA A 86 0.33 28.98 -8.04
C ALA A 86 0.94 28.69 -9.42
N VAL A 87 0.63 27.54 -10.02
CA VAL A 87 1.36 27.02 -11.18
C VAL A 87 1.37 27.96 -12.38
N VAL A 88 0.22 28.57 -12.72
CA VAL A 88 0.11 29.53 -13.84
C VAL A 88 0.98 30.75 -13.57
N ARG A 89 0.82 31.36 -12.39
CA ARG A 89 1.58 32.54 -11.97
C ARG A 89 3.09 32.28 -11.99
N LEU A 90 3.52 31.14 -11.43
CA LEU A 90 4.94 30.78 -11.34
C LEU A 90 5.59 30.62 -12.72
N PHE A 91 4.89 30.06 -13.70
CA PHE A 91 5.42 29.94 -15.06
C PHE A 91 5.38 31.26 -15.84
N GLN A 92 4.36 32.10 -15.61
CA GLN A 92 4.32 33.47 -16.14
C GLN A 92 5.48 34.32 -15.61
N GLU A 93 5.81 34.21 -14.32
CA GLU A 93 6.99 34.85 -13.70
C GLU A 93 8.31 34.35 -14.30
N ARG A 94 8.32 33.12 -14.85
CA ARG A 94 9.44 32.54 -15.62
C ARG A 94 9.45 32.95 -17.09
N GLY A 95 8.55 33.83 -17.52
CA GLY A 95 8.45 34.30 -18.89
C GLY A 95 7.75 33.31 -19.84
N ILE A 96 7.06 32.30 -19.30
CA ILE A 96 6.24 31.38 -20.09
C ILE A 96 4.77 31.79 -19.88
N ASP A 97 4.19 32.47 -20.86
CA ASP A 97 2.84 33.04 -20.77
C ASP A 97 1.73 31.98 -20.96
N VAL A 98 1.75 30.97 -20.10
CA VAL A 98 0.68 29.96 -20.01
C VAL A 98 -0.57 30.58 -19.39
N HIS A 99 -1.74 30.18 -19.87
CA HIS A 99 -3.01 30.76 -19.44
C HIS A 99 -4.17 29.75 -19.43
N GLU A 100 -3.98 28.58 -20.03
CA GLU A 100 -4.91 27.46 -19.94
C GLU A 100 -4.42 26.46 -18.90
N PHE A 101 -5.35 25.94 -18.10
CA PHE A 101 -5.08 25.02 -17.00
C PHE A 101 -6.04 23.83 -17.06
N HIS A 102 -5.50 22.62 -17.06
CA HIS A 102 -6.25 21.38 -17.12
C HIS A 102 -5.77 20.39 -16.05
N PRO A 103 -6.60 20.09 -15.02
CA PRO A 103 -6.27 19.08 -14.03
C PRO A 103 -6.69 17.66 -14.48
N GLY A 104 -6.00 16.65 -13.97
CA GLY A 104 -6.39 15.23 -14.05
C GLY A 104 -6.55 14.72 -15.47
N ILE A 105 -5.60 15.00 -16.36
CA ILE A 105 -5.66 14.51 -17.74
C ILE A 105 -5.34 13.02 -17.75
N SER A 106 -6.30 12.21 -18.23
CA SER A 106 -6.09 10.78 -18.50
C SER A 106 -6.36 10.50 -19.98
N VAL A 107 -5.39 9.86 -20.64
CA VAL A 107 -5.46 9.49 -22.05
C VAL A 107 -5.15 8.01 -22.20
N LYS A 108 -6.01 7.30 -22.92
CA LYS A 108 -5.79 5.91 -23.30
C LYS A 108 -5.87 5.77 -24.82
N ARG A 109 -4.81 5.25 -25.44
CA ARG A 109 -4.71 5.05 -26.90
C ARG A 109 -3.75 3.90 -27.18
N ASP A 110 -4.09 3.04 -28.13
CA ASP A 110 -3.23 1.94 -28.61
C ASP A 110 -2.69 1.04 -27.48
N ASN A 111 -3.56 0.68 -26.51
CA ASN A 111 -3.23 -0.05 -25.28
C ASN A 111 -2.22 0.62 -24.34
N GLU A 112 -1.86 1.87 -24.59
CA GLU A 112 -1.04 2.70 -23.70
C GLU A 112 -1.89 3.74 -23.00
N GLY A 113 -1.46 4.09 -21.79
CA GLY A 113 -2.09 5.11 -20.96
C GLY A 113 -1.11 6.23 -20.60
N LEU A 114 -1.61 7.44 -20.45
CA LEU A 114 -0.89 8.60 -19.93
C LEU A 114 -1.81 9.32 -18.93
N GLU A 115 -1.29 9.53 -17.73
CA GLU A 115 -1.93 10.34 -16.71
C GLU A 115 -1.02 11.53 -16.44
N ILE A 116 -1.60 12.72 -16.32
CA ILE A 116 -0.91 13.96 -16.01
C ILE A 116 -1.75 14.65 -14.94
N ASP A 117 -1.15 14.91 -13.78
CA ASP A 117 -1.86 15.54 -12.68
C ASP A 117 -2.31 16.95 -13.07
N LEU A 118 -1.39 17.76 -13.59
CA LEU A 118 -1.71 19.10 -14.11
C LEU A 118 -1.06 19.34 -15.47
N LEU A 119 -1.82 19.87 -16.40
CA LEU A 119 -1.34 20.34 -17.70
C LEU A 119 -1.63 21.84 -17.81
N VAL A 120 -0.59 22.64 -18.03
CA VAL A 120 -0.69 24.10 -18.16
C VAL A 120 -0.16 24.50 -19.53
N VAL A 121 -0.95 25.21 -20.32
CA VAL A 121 -0.64 25.44 -21.75
C VAL A 121 -0.91 26.87 -22.20
N ASN A 122 -0.28 27.22 -23.33
CA ASN A 122 -0.69 28.29 -24.24
C ASN A 122 -0.56 27.77 -25.68
N ASP A 123 -0.55 28.67 -26.66
CA ASP A 123 -0.43 28.34 -28.08
C ASP A 123 0.90 27.66 -28.45
N THR A 124 1.99 27.89 -27.69
CA THR A 124 3.35 27.47 -28.07
C THR A 124 4.01 26.49 -27.11
N ASP A 125 3.54 26.40 -25.87
CA ASP A 125 4.17 25.69 -24.76
C ASP A 125 3.12 24.87 -24.00
N ALA A 126 3.52 23.67 -23.59
CA ALA A 126 2.72 22.80 -22.74
C ALA A 126 3.58 22.25 -21.61
N ILE A 127 3.18 22.52 -20.37
CA ILE A 127 3.93 22.12 -19.18
C ILE A 127 3.16 21.02 -18.46
N LEU A 128 3.75 19.83 -18.40
CA LEU A 128 3.19 18.68 -17.70
C LEU A 128 3.77 18.65 -16.29
N VAL A 129 2.90 18.75 -15.29
CA VAL A 129 3.27 18.76 -13.88
C VAL A 129 2.79 17.48 -13.21
N GLU A 130 3.72 16.73 -12.64
CA GLU A 130 3.43 15.63 -11.71
C GLU A 130 3.45 16.17 -10.27
N VAL A 131 2.49 15.77 -9.45
CA VAL A 131 2.33 16.23 -8.07
C VAL A 131 2.48 15.06 -7.09
N LYS A 132 3.31 15.24 -6.05
CA LYS A 132 3.54 14.24 -4.99
C LYS A 132 3.50 14.85 -3.61
N SER A 133 3.08 14.10 -2.59
CA SER A 133 3.23 14.54 -1.20
C SER A 133 4.71 14.60 -0.79
N LYS A 134 5.50 13.61 -1.22
CA LYS A 134 6.95 13.60 -1.11
C LYS A 134 7.54 13.12 -2.43
N LEU A 135 8.42 13.93 -3.02
CA LEU A 135 9.04 13.57 -4.28
C LEU A 135 10.17 12.55 -4.07
N THR A 136 10.18 11.51 -4.88
CA THR A 136 11.27 10.53 -4.96
C THR A 136 11.91 10.53 -6.34
N GLN A 137 13.12 9.99 -6.46
CA GLN A 137 13.78 9.83 -7.76
C GLN A 137 12.95 8.96 -8.72
N ARG A 138 12.27 7.94 -8.20
CA ARG A 138 11.38 7.08 -8.99
C ARG A 138 10.23 7.88 -9.61
N ASP A 139 9.63 8.80 -8.86
CA ASP A 139 8.55 9.65 -9.39
C ASP A 139 9.05 10.51 -10.56
N VAL A 140 10.27 11.04 -10.46
CA VAL A 140 10.93 11.78 -11.54
C VAL A 140 11.11 10.89 -12.78
N ASP A 141 11.63 9.68 -12.60
CA ASP A 141 11.86 8.74 -13.71
C ASP A 141 10.55 8.32 -14.39
N GLU A 142 9.50 8.05 -13.61
CA GLU A 142 8.17 7.75 -14.13
C GLU A 142 7.58 8.94 -14.91
N HIS A 143 7.77 10.17 -14.42
CA HIS A 143 7.30 11.37 -15.12
C HIS A 143 8.06 11.61 -16.43
N LEU A 144 9.36 11.33 -16.48
CA LEU A 144 10.13 11.40 -17.72
C LEU A 144 9.61 10.41 -18.78
N GLN A 145 9.16 9.22 -18.35
CA GLN A 145 8.49 8.26 -19.25
C GLN A 145 7.14 8.80 -19.74
N ARG A 146 6.38 9.51 -18.89
CA ARG A 146 5.13 10.21 -19.25
C ARG A 146 5.37 11.30 -20.30
N LEU A 147 6.38 12.14 -20.09
CA LEU A 147 6.79 13.18 -21.03
C LEU A 147 7.19 12.60 -22.40
N ALA A 148 7.97 11.52 -22.42
CA ALA A 148 8.43 10.88 -23.67
C ALA A 148 7.31 10.35 -24.57
N LYS A 149 6.14 10.00 -23.99
CA LYS A 149 4.96 9.53 -24.75
C LYS A 149 3.92 10.61 -25.01
N PHE A 150 4.03 11.80 -24.42
CA PHE A 150 3.02 12.85 -24.46
C PHE A 150 2.57 13.22 -25.87
N LYS A 151 3.48 13.67 -26.73
CA LYS A 151 3.15 14.11 -28.11
C LYS A 151 2.60 12.99 -28.99
N ARG A 152 3.01 11.74 -28.73
CA ARG A 152 2.52 10.56 -29.44
C ARG A 152 1.08 10.23 -29.06
N LEU A 153 0.76 10.26 -27.76
CA LEU A 153 -0.57 9.94 -27.24
C LEU A 153 -1.55 11.11 -27.33
N MET A 154 -1.03 12.35 -27.41
CA MET A 154 -1.81 13.58 -27.59
C MET A 154 -1.32 14.39 -28.80
N PRO A 155 -1.58 13.95 -30.05
CA PRO A 155 -1.05 14.60 -31.25
C PRO A 155 -1.45 16.06 -31.45
N ARG A 156 -2.51 16.54 -30.77
CA ARG A 156 -2.91 17.95 -30.76
C ARG A 156 -1.82 18.88 -30.20
N PHE A 157 -0.90 18.33 -29.39
CA PHE A 157 0.25 19.01 -28.81
C PHE A 157 1.57 18.66 -29.52
N ARG A 158 1.54 18.20 -30.78
CA ARG A 158 2.75 17.78 -31.49
C ARG A 158 3.73 18.94 -31.71
N ASP A 159 3.20 20.11 -32.06
CA ASP A 159 4.00 21.26 -32.48
C ASP A 159 4.29 22.25 -31.33
N VAL A 160 3.74 22.00 -30.13
CA VAL A 160 4.07 22.81 -28.93
C VAL A 160 5.39 22.35 -28.31
N LYS A 161 6.05 23.25 -27.60
CA LYS A 161 7.18 22.92 -26.73
C LYS A 161 6.66 22.24 -25.48
N ALA A 162 6.82 20.93 -25.40
CA ALA A 162 6.46 20.19 -24.20
C ALA A 162 7.59 20.34 -23.17
N LEU A 163 7.25 20.85 -21.99
CA LEU A 163 8.13 21.01 -20.83
C LEU A 163 7.59 20.14 -19.69
N GLY A 164 8.46 19.83 -18.73
CA GLY A 164 8.14 18.99 -17.60
C GLY A 164 8.40 19.69 -16.28
N ALA A 165 7.53 19.43 -15.32
CA ALA A 165 7.67 19.90 -13.95
C ALA A 165 7.28 18.80 -12.97
N VAL A 166 7.88 18.84 -11.78
CA VAL A 166 7.51 18.03 -10.63
C VAL A 166 7.22 18.97 -9.46
N ALA A 167 6.13 18.74 -8.74
CA ALA A 167 5.73 19.53 -7.60
C ALA A 167 5.53 18.63 -6.38
N ALA A 168 6.05 19.03 -5.22
CA ALA A 168 5.75 18.30 -4.00
C ALA A 168 5.74 19.15 -2.74
N MET A 169 5.06 18.64 -1.70
CA MET A 169 5.12 19.24 -0.36
C MET A 169 6.52 19.05 0.26
N ILE A 170 7.14 17.87 0.05
CA ILE A 170 8.51 17.59 0.49
C ILE A 170 9.36 17.20 -0.71
N VAL A 171 10.44 17.95 -0.95
CA VAL A 171 11.44 17.63 -1.97
C VAL A 171 12.81 17.51 -1.29
N PRO A 172 13.39 16.30 -1.19
CA PRO A 172 14.76 16.14 -0.74
C PRO A 172 15.76 16.81 -1.71
N ASP A 173 16.82 17.40 -1.18
CA ASP A 173 17.81 18.15 -1.98
C ASP A 173 18.45 17.32 -3.11
N GLU A 174 18.74 16.03 -2.84
CA GLU A 174 19.27 15.15 -3.88
C GLU A 174 18.28 14.91 -5.03
N VAL A 175 16.98 14.85 -4.70
CA VAL A 175 15.91 14.64 -5.68
C VAL A 175 15.61 15.92 -6.45
N ALA A 176 15.63 17.09 -5.78
CA ALA A 176 15.55 18.38 -6.46
C ALA A 176 16.68 18.53 -7.49
N SER A 177 17.92 18.29 -7.06
CA SER A 177 19.10 18.34 -7.92
C SER A 177 19.00 17.37 -9.09
N TYR A 178 18.44 16.18 -8.86
CA TYR A 178 18.20 15.21 -9.92
C TYR A 178 17.15 15.69 -10.92
N GLY A 179 15.99 16.16 -10.46
CA GLY A 179 14.93 16.72 -11.32
C GLY A 179 15.44 17.87 -12.20
N CYS A 180 16.18 18.82 -11.60
CA CYS A 180 16.82 19.91 -12.33
C CYS A 180 17.79 19.39 -13.42
N ARG A 181 18.66 18.42 -13.10
CA ARG A 181 19.58 17.82 -14.10
C ARG A 181 18.86 17.10 -15.24
N GLN A 182 17.66 16.57 -15.00
CA GLN A 182 16.82 15.96 -16.04
C GLN A 182 16.07 17.00 -16.89
N GLY A 183 16.26 18.30 -16.60
CA GLY A 183 15.64 19.40 -17.32
C GLY A 183 14.20 19.70 -16.88
N LEU A 184 13.81 19.27 -15.68
CA LEU A 184 12.48 19.54 -15.12
C LEU A 184 12.49 20.79 -14.23
N PHE A 185 11.38 21.53 -14.26
CA PHE A 185 11.08 22.46 -13.19
C PHE A 185 10.74 21.68 -11.91
N VAL A 186 11.24 22.15 -10.77
CA VAL A 186 11.01 21.55 -9.45
C VAL A 186 10.30 22.57 -8.59
N LEU A 187 9.06 22.28 -8.23
CA LEU A 187 8.21 23.12 -7.40
C LEU A 187 8.11 22.51 -5.99
N VAL A 188 8.20 23.36 -4.98
CA VAL A 188 8.06 22.94 -3.58
C VAL A 188 7.15 23.87 -2.80
N GLN A 189 6.46 23.34 -1.80
CA GLN A 189 5.80 24.15 -0.80
C GLN A 189 6.83 24.90 0.06
N SER A 190 6.64 26.20 0.20
CA SER A 190 7.42 27.07 1.07
C SER A 190 6.48 27.97 1.87
N GLY A 191 6.22 27.60 3.12
CA GLY A 191 5.19 28.24 3.95
C GLY A 191 3.80 28.02 3.37
N GLU A 192 3.04 29.11 3.20
CA GLU A 192 1.69 29.09 2.63
C GLU A 192 1.68 29.13 1.09
N ASN A 193 2.86 29.19 0.45
CA ASN A 193 3.00 29.35 -1.00
C ASN A 193 3.73 28.17 -1.64
N VAL A 194 3.69 28.12 -2.98
CA VAL A 194 4.51 27.23 -3.81
C VAL A 194 5.54 28.09 -4.54
N ILE A 195 6.78 27.60 -4.62
CA ILE A 195 7.90 28.26 -5.31
C ILE A 195 8.56 27.30 -6.30
N ILE A 196 9.26 27.83 -7.30
CA ILE A 196 10.15 27.06 -8.18
C ILE A 196 11.57 27.09 -7.58
N LEU A 197 12.16 25.92 -7.34
CA LEU A 197 13.50 25.75 -6.78
C LEU A 197 14.64 25.95 -7.77
N ASN A 198 14.37 25.78 -9.08
CA ASN A 198 15.38 26.01 -10.10
C ASN A 198 15.96 27.44 -9.98
N ASP A 199 17.24 27.63 -10.27
CA ASP A 199 17.80 28.98 -10.36
C ASP A 199 17.24 29.74 -11.59
N ALA A 200 17.59 31.02 -11.72
CA ALA A 200 17.12 31.88 -12.82
C ALA A 200 17.77 31.55 -14.18
N GLU A 201 18.93 30.88 -14.19
CA GLU A 201 19.67 30.51 -15.40
C GLU A 201 19.25 29.12 -15.95
N PHE A 202 18.43 28.40 -15.18
CA PHE A 202 17.93 27.09 -15.52
C PHE A 202 17.22 27.07 -16.89
N THR A 203 17.71 26.19 -17.76
CA THR A 203 17.11 25.93 -19.06
C THR A 203 16.39 24.58 -19.03
N PRO A 204 15.04 24.55 -19.19
CA PRO A 204 14.30 23.30 -19.20
C PRO A 204 14.60 22.50 -20.46
N ARG A 205 14.50 21.17 -20.35
CA ARG A 205 14.49 20.31 -21.53
C ARG A 205 13.17 20.46 -22.27
N VAL A 206 13.19 20.30 -23.59
CA VAL A 206 11.99 20.20 -24.42
C VAL A 206 11.82 18.76 -24.87
N TRP A 207 10.60 18.21 -24.75
CA TRP A 207 10.24 16.84 -25.13
C TRP A 207 9.46 16.78 -26.46
#